data_AF-Q96315-F1
#
_entry.id   AF-Q96315-F1
#
_cell.length_a   1.000
_cell.length_b   1.000
_cell.length_c   1.000
_cell.angle_alpha   90.00
_cell.angle_beta   90.00
_cell.angle_gamma   90.00
#
_symmetry.space_group_name_H-M   'P 1'
#
loop_
_entity.id
_entity.type
_entity.pdbx_description
1 polymer ?
#
loop_
_entity_poly.entity_id
_entity_poly.type
_entity_poly.pdbx_seq_one_letter_code
_entity_poly.pdbx_strand_id
1 'polypeptide(L)'
;MDNMDGAELYGRVLTVNYALPEKIKGGEQGWAAHPLWADADTWFERQQQEKEILKMQAENKAAMETAEELHRKKLAEDRQGEMEEDTDTKNDPMARAEADALSHGDA
;
A
#
# COMPACT_ATOMS: atom_id res chain seq x y z
N MET A 1 2.12 -26.09 63.08
CA MET A 1 3.54 -26.35 62.77
C MET A 1 4.08 -25.04 62.27
N ASP A 2 4.91 -24.38 63.06
CA ASP A 2 5.54 -23.13 62.64
C ASP A 2 6.57 -23.43 61.54
N ASN A 3 6.55 -22.63 60.47
CA ASN A 3 7.54 -22.72 59.41
C ASN A 3 8.90 -22.31 60.00
N MET A 4 9.96 -23.10 59.78
CA MET A 4 11.31 -22.85 60.31
C MET A 4 12.05 -21.69 59.60
N ASP A 5 11.30 -20.79 58.96
CA ASP A 5 11.84 -19.63 58.28
C ASP A 5 12.41 -18.65 59.32
N GLY A 6 13.67 -18.25 59.14
CA GLY A 6 14.41 -17.43 60.10
C GLY A 6 15.03 -18.20 61.27
N ALA A 7 14.90 -19.54 61.34
CA ALA A 7 15.56 -20.34 62.37
C ALA A 7 17.07 -20.49 62.10
N GLU A 8 17.87 -20.53 63.15
CA GLU A 8 19.31 -20.80 63.03
C GLU A 8 19.59 -22.31 62.97
N LEU A 9 20.35 -22.73 61.95
CA LEU A 9 20.85 -24.09 61.81
C LEU A 9 22.30 -24.06 61.33
N TYR A 10 23.19 -24.75 62.04
CA TYR A 10 24.64 -24.75 61.77
C TYR A 10 25.26 -23.34 61.68
N GLY A 11 24.80 -22.40 62.52
CA GLY A 11 25.30 -21.02 62.54
C GLY A 11 24.91 -20.19 61.32
N ARG A 12 23.89 -20.62 60.56
CA ARG A 12 23.29 -19.85 59.46
C ARG A 12 21.78 -19.78 59.62
N VAL A 13 21.21 -18.65 59.23
CA VAL A 13 19.75 -18.44 59.24
C VAL A 13 19.13 -19.13 58.03
N LEU A 14 18.12 -19.95 58.26
CA LEU A 14 17.39 -20.67 57.23
C LEU A 14 16.38 -19.77 56.53
N THR A 15 16.28 -19.91 55.20
CA THR A 15 15.17 -19.39 54.40
C THR A 15 14.33 -20.57 53.92
N VAL A 16 13.07 -20.64 54.36
CA VAL A 16 12.20 -21.79 54.12
C VAL A 16 10.91 -21.33 53.46
N ASN A 17 10.78 -21.69 52.17
CA ASN A 17 9.59 -21.43 51.36
C ASN A 17 8.84 -22.73 51.08
N TYR A 18 7.54 -22.61 50.84
CA TYR A 18 6.76 -23.71 50.29
C TYR A 18 7.29 -24.10 48.91
N ALA A 19 7.47 -25.40 48.68
CA ALA A 19 7.93 -25.90 47.39
C ALA A 19 6.87 -25.62 46.31
N LEU A 20 7.27 -24.91 45.25
CA LEU A 20 6.44 -24.77 44.06
C LEU A 20 6.61 -26.03 43.18
N PRO A 21 5.54 -26.50 42.51
CA PRO A 21 5.64 -27.56 41.52
C PRO A 21 6.66 -27.21 40.44
N GLU A 22 7.36 -28.22 39.93
CA GLU A 22 8.30 -28.03 38.81
C GLU A 22 7.54 -27.47 37.60
N LYS A 23 8.04 -26.35 37.06
CA LYS A 23 7.43 -25.72 35.88
C LYS A 23 7.66 -26.62 34.67
N ILE A 24 6.58 -27.09 34.03
CA ILE A 24 6.67 -27.71 32.72
C ILE A 24 7.19 -26.67 31.70
N LYS A 25 7.94 -27.14 30.69
CA LYS A 25 8.41 -26.27 29.60
C LYS A 25 7.21 -25.54 28.99
N GLY A 26 7.19 -24.20 29.06
CA GLY A 26 6.05 -23.39 28.64
C GLY A 26 5.58 -22.31 29.60
N GLY A 27 6.15 -22.22 30.81
CA GLY A 27 5.76 -21.16 31.76
C GLY A 27 4.36 -21.37 32.33
N GLU A 28 3.75 -20.29 32.85
CA GLU A 28 2.42 -20.31 33.48
C GLU A 28 1.29 -20.53 32.45
N GLN A 29 1.54 -20.10 31.22
CA GLN A 29 0.67 -20.20 30.07
C GLN A 29 1.32 -21.18 29.08
N GLY A 30 1.25 -22.48 29.37
CA GLY A 30 1.95 -23.52 28.60
C GLY A 30 1.69 -23.50 27.08
N TRP A 31 2.39 -24.34 26.32
CA TRP A 31 2.30 -24.40 24.85
C TRP A 31 0.90 -24.75 24.30
N ALA A 32 -0.02 -25.16 25.18
CA ALA A 32 -1.42 -25.48 24.86
C ALA A 32 -2.38 -24.30 25.04
N ALA A 33 -1.89 -23.10 25.40
CA ALA A 33 -2.76 -21.95 25.66
C ALA A 33 -3.38 -21.33 24.39
N HIS A 34 -2.84 -21.65 23.21
CA HIS A 34 -3.43 -21.22 21.93
C HIS A 34 -4.26 -22.35 21.32
N PRO A 35 -5.59 -22.22 21.27
CA PRO A 35 -6.41 -23.13 20.49
C PRO A 35 -6.09 -22.98 18.99
N LEU A 36 -5.46 -23.98 18.38
CA LEU A 36 -5.22 -24.04 16.92
C LEU A 36 -6.51 -23.94 16.08
N TRP A 37 -7.67 -24.19 16.71
CA TRP A 37 -8.99 -24.11 16.08
C TRP A 37 -9.58 -22.70 16.03
N ALA A 38 -9.00 -21.72 16.72
CA ALA A 38 -9.44 -20.32 16.64
C ALA A 38 -9.17 -19.68 15.26
N ASP A 39 -8.23 -20.24 14.48
CA ASP A 39 -7.94 -19.77 13.13
C ASP A 39 -8.90 -20.34 12.06
N ALA A 40 -9.70 -21.36 12.40
CA ALA A 40 -10.63 -21.98 11.45
C ALA A 40 -11.73 -21.00 10.99
N ASP A 41 -12.15 -20.09 11.88
CA ASP A 41 -13.19 -19.09 11.58
C ASP A 41 -12.69 -17.96 10.67
N THR A 42 -11.36 -17.79 10.51
CA THR A 42 -10.78 -16.73 9.65
C THR A 42 -10.81 -17.07 8.16
N TRP A 43 -11.05 -18.35 7.80
CA TRP A 43 -11.01 -18.77 6.40
C TRP A 43 -12.15 -18.18 5.58
N PHE A 44 -13.37 -18.16 6.12
CA PHE A 44 -14.53 -17.63 5.41
C PHE A 44 -14.42 -16.11 5.20
N GLU A 45 -13.98 -15.38 6.22
CA GLU A 45 -13.75 -13.94 6.14
C GLU A 45 -12.66 -13.60 5.11
N ARG A 46 -11.56 -14.35 5.10
CA ARG A 46 -10.49 -14.20 4.11
C ARG A 46 -10.99 -14.41 2.69
N GLN A 47 -11.84 -15.40 2.45
CA GLN A 47 -12.42 -15.64 1.13
C GLN A 47 -13.34 -14.51 0.66
N GLN A 48 -14.04 -13.82 1.57
CA GLN A 48 -14.83 -12.64 1.20
C GLN A 48 -13.95 -11.43 0.92
N GLN A 49 -12.93 -11.19 1.76
CA GLN A 49 -11.96 -10.12 1.56
C GLN A 49 -11.22 -10.26 0.22
N GLU A 50 -10.79 -11.47 -0.14
CA GLU A 50 -10.14 -11.73 -1.44
C GLU A 50 -11.05 -11.38 -2.62
N LYS A 51 -12.35 -11.70 -2.54
CA LYS A 51 -13.33 -11.36 -3.58
C LYS A 51 -13.55 -9.85 -3.69
N GLU A 52 -13.67 -9.16 -2.56
CA GLU A 52 -13.82 -7.71 -2.51
C GLU A 52 -12.60 -7.00 -3.09
N ILE A 53 -11.40 -7.45 -2.73
CA ILE A 53 -10.14 -6.92 -3.28
C ILE A 53 -10.08 -7.12 -4.79
N LEU A 54 -10.43 -8.32 -5.28
CA LEU A 54 -10.43 -8.60 -6.71
C LEU A 54 -11.39 -7.70 -7.48
N LYS A 55 -12.58 -7.46 -6.92
CA LYS A 55 -13.58 -6.55 -7.50
C LYS A 55 -13.06 -5.11 -7.54
N MET A 56 -12.51 -4.62 -6.43
CA MET A 56 -11.92 -3.29 -6.35
C MET A 56 -10.74 -3.12 -7.32
N GLN A 57 -9.92 -4.15 -7.51
CA GLN A 57 -8.82 -4.12 -8.48
C GLN A 57 -9.33 -4.04 -9.93
N ALA A 58 -10.40 -4.76 -10.26
CA ALA A 58 -11.02 -4.69 -11.58
C ALA A 58 -11.62 -3.30 -11.86
N GLU A 59 -12.32 -2.74 -10.87
CA GLU A 59 -12.87 -1.37 -10.95
C GLU A 59 -11.76 -0.32 -11.12
N ASN A 60 -10.67 -0.41 -10.35
CA ASN A 60 -9.53 0.49 -10.49
C ASN A 60 -8.83 0.37 -11.86
N LYS A 61 -8.71 -0.85 -12.42
CA LYS A 61 -8.13 -1.04 -13.76
C LYS A 61 -9.01 -0.42 -14.84
N ALA A 62 -10.33 -0.64 -14.78
CA ALA A 62 -11.25 -0.01 -15.73
C ALA A 62 -11.23 1.53 -15.61
N ALA A 63 -11.15 2.06 -14.39
CA ALA A 63 -11.02 3.51 -14.17
C ALA A 63 -9.69 4.05 -14.74
N MET A 64 -8.61 3.31 -14.62
CA MET A 64 -7.31 3.67 -15.19
C MET A 64 -7.35 3.64 -16.73
N GLU A 65 -7.90 2.59 -17.34
CA GLU A 65 -8.04 2.48 -18.79
C GLU A 65 -8.89 3.61 -19.38
N THR A 66 -10.00 3.96 -18.74
CA THR A 66 -10.84 5.09 -19.19
C THR A 66 -10.12 6.43 -19.04
N ALA A 67 -9.34 6.64 -17.98
CA ALA A 67 -8.50 7.82 -17.82
C ALA A 67 -7.37 7.88 -18.87
N GLU A 68 -6.75 6.74 -19.19
CA GLU A 68 -5.73 6.64 -20.25
C GLU A 68 -6.30 6.92 -21.64
N GLU A 69 -7.51 6.44 -21.93
CA GLU A 69 -8.21 6.73 -23.19
C GLU A 69 -8.57 8.22 -23.32
N LEU A 70 -9.06 8.83 -22.25
CA LEU A 70 -9.32 10.28 -22.21
C LEU A 70 -8.02 11.07 -22.40
N HIS A 71 -6.95 10.67 -21.72
CA HIS A 71 -5.64 11.28 -21.88
C HIS A 71 -5.12 11.15 -23.33
N ARG A 72 -5.31 9.99 -23.95
CA ARG A 72 -4.95 9.75 -25.36
C ARG A 72 -5.77 10.60 -26.32
N LYS A 73 -7.07 10.74 -26.09
CA LYS A 73 -7.95 11.60 -26.89
C LYS A 73 -7.54 13.07 -26.76
N LYS A 74 -7.26 13.53 -25.54
CA LYS A 74 -6.78 14.88 -25.30
C LYS A 74 -5.46 15.17 -26.01
N LEU A 75 -4.49 14.24 -25.96
CA LEU A 75 -3.23 14.37 -26.70
C LEU A 75 -3.41 14.40 -28.23
N ALA A 76 -4.44 13.73 -28.75
CA ALA A 76 -4.77 13.78 -30.17
C ALA A 76 -5.48 15.08 -30.56
N GLU A 77 -6.34 15.60 -29.68
CA GLU A 77 -7.00 16.90 -29.82
C GLU A 77 -5.99 18.05 -29.74
N ASP A 78 -5.09 18.04 -28.75
CA ASP A 78 -3.99 19.03 -28.63
C ASP A 78 -3.11 19.04 -29.90
N ARG A 79 -2.78 17.85 -30.45
CA ARG A 79 -2.02 17.73 -31.71
C ARG A 79 -2.80 18.22 -32.94
N GLN A 80 -4.13 18.08 -32.96
CA GLN A 80 -4.96 18.60 -34.06
C GLN A 80 -5.17 20.11 -33.92
N GLY A 81 -5.29 20.62 -32.70
CA GLY A 81 -5.32 22.05 -32.39
C GLY A 81 -4.04 22.75 -32.83
N GLU A 82 -2.87 22.16 -32.60
CA GLU A 82 -1.59 22.67 -33.14
C GLU A 82 -1.58 22.70 -34.68
N MET A 83 -2.19 21.70 -35.35
CA MET A 83 -2.28 21.71 -36.83
C MET A 83 -3.33 22.69 -37.37
N GLU A 84 -4.44 22.92 -36.67
CA GLU A 84 -5.41 23.95 -37.04
C GLU A 84 -4.85 25.36 -36.79
N GLU A 85 -4.12 25.56 -35.69
CA GLU A 85 -3.35 26.78 -35.41
C GLU A 85 -2.29 27.02 -36.49
N ASP A 86 -1.58 25.97 -36.95
CA ASP A 86 -0.66 26.04 -38.12
C ASP A 86 -1.37 26.33 -39.47
N THR A 87 -2.68 26.13 -39.57
CA THR A 87 -3.46 26.55 -40.75
C THR A 87 -4.01 27.97 -40.64
N ASP A 88 -4.25 28.47 -39.43
CA ASP A 88 -4.62 29.86 -39.16
C ASP A 88 -3.40 30.81 -39.15
N THR A 89 -2.20 30.34 -38.84
CA THR A 89 -0.92 31.08 -39.03
C THR A 89 -0.60 31.35 -40.51
N LYS A 90 -1.29 30.74 -41.48
CA LYS A 90 -1.21 31.16 -42.90
C LYS A 90 -1.79 32.57 -43.15
N ASN A 91 -2.48 33.14 -42.16
CA ASN A 91 -2.86 34.54 -42.11
C ASN A 91 -2.00 35.37 -41.13
N ASP A 92 -0.84 34.88 -40.69
CA ASP A 92 0.07 35.68 -39.89
C ASP A 92 0.65 36.84 -40.72
N PRO A 93 0.59 38.09 -40.20
CA PRO A 93 1.15 39.25 -40.89
C PRO A 93 2.67 39.15 -41.09
N MET A 94 3.37 38.35 -40.27
CA MET A 94 4.81 38.12 -40.36
C MET A 94 5.17 37.21 -41.55
N ALA A 95 4.41 36.13 -41.78
CA ALA A 95 4.63 35.22 -42.92
C ALA A 95 4.35 35.91 -44.26
N ARG A 96 3.37 36.82 -44.32
CA ARG A 96 3.11 37.66 -45.50
C ARG A 96 4.21 38.69 -45.75
N ALA A 97 4.73 39.31 -44.69
CA ALA A 97 5.82 40.28 -44.79
C ALA A 97 7.14 39.64 -45.27
N GLU A 98 7.45 38.42 -44.83
CA GLU A 98 8.62 37.69 -45.36
C GLU A 98 8.44 37.31 -46.84
N ALA A 99 7.26 36.83 -47.25
CA ALA A 99 7.00 36.52 -48.66
C ALA A 99 7.10 37.76 -49.57
N ASP A 100 6.64 38.93 -49.12
CA ASP A 100 6.83 40.20 -49.83
C ASP A 100 8.29 40.67 -49.83
N ALA A 101 9.02 40.48 -48.73
CA ALA A 101 10.45 40.83 -48.67
C ALA A 101 11.30 39.96 -49.61
N LEU A 102 10.97 38.67 -49.74
CA LEU A 102 11.63 37.79 -50.71
C LEU A 102 11.24 38.13 -52.17
N SER A 103 9.99 38.53 -52.43
CA SER A 103 9.55 38.90 -53.78
C SER A 103 10.13 40.23 -54.27
N HIS A 104 10.53 41.11 -53.35
CA HIS A 104 11.15 42.41 -53.64
C HIS A 104 12.68 42.42 -53.46
N GLY A 105 13.29 41.29 -53.08
CA GLY A 105 14.72 41.16 -52.80
C GLY A 105 15.59 40.68 -53.96
N ASP A 106 15.00 40.22 -55.07
CA ASP A 106 15.72 39.83 -56.29
C ASP A 106 15.69 40.96 -57.34
N ALA A 107 16.54 41.98 -57.16
CA ALA A 107 16.92 42.97 -58.19
C ALA A 107 18.36 43.46 -57.99
#